data_AF-H6C4S2-F1
#
_entry.id   AF-H6C4S2-F1
#
_cell.length_a   1.000
_cell.length_b   1.000
_cell.length_c   1.000
_cell.angle_alpha   90.00
_cell.angle_beta   90.00
_cell.angle_gamma   90.00
#
_symmetry.space_group_name_H-M   'P 1'
#
loop_
_entity.id
_entity.type
_entity.pdbx_description
1 polymer ?
#
loop_
_entity_poly.entity_id
_entity_poly.type
_entity_poly.pdbx_seq_one_letter_code
_entity_poly.pdbx_strand_id
1 'polypeptide(L)'
;MHFALPPRKTSHPPPYARGTASGTVPYKRRKQLQVISYAILGVLTFYLFLRLILYAISTGDAEDGASSIEGHQDIVLVTVFDNQTMSEDYIKIVKANRDDYAARHGYKNFYTNTSTYFDLVHPSPISWAMVPALRHALTEHSSSTFFWFLTADALITNPAVSLETHILGPLESLMLKDVPVVPPDSVIHTFSHLKPSRTHLVMSQDADNLAHTSFILRNTPFTPTTTDNWAHYFLDAWFDPLYRAYLFQKAENHALEHLVQWHPTILAKLVLIEQRLFNSYNFASPPVRDQVTGKTQSHDSMWQEGDLVVNFKGCRESEKRDCEAEMRHYFSLWEKEVERLDGERPEHQVGPPKPKPQQVKVNKGKQMEANN
;
A
#
# COMPACT_ATOMS: atom_id res chain seq x y z
N MET A 1 -14.24 46.48 43.93
CA MET A 1 -14.63 45.23 44.62
C MET A 1 -13.48 44.84 45.53
N HIS A 2 -13.63 45.05 46.85
CA HIS A 2 -12.57 44.77 47.82
C HIS A 2 -12.59 43.29 48.19
N PHE A 3 -11.45 42.61 48.00
CA PHE A 3 -11.23 41.22 48.36
C PHE A 3 -11.24 41.06 49.89
N ALA A 4 -12.09 40.16 50.40
CA ALA A 4 -12.08 39.75 51.79
C ALA A 4 -10.88 38.83 52.07
N LEU A 5 -10.00 39.23 52.98
CA LEU A 5 -8.91 38.40 53.50
C LEU A 5 -9.48 37.28 54.39
N PRO A 6 -8.94 36.05 54.33
CA PRO A 6 -9.36 34.97 55.23
C PRO A 6 -8.86 35.22 56.67
N PRO A 7 -9.59 34.75 57.69
CA PRO A 7 -9.23 35.00 59.09
C PRO A 7 -7.96 34.26 59.51
N ARG A 8 -7.16 34.90 60.38
CA ARG A 8 -5.93 34.33 60.95
C ARG A 8 -6.23 33.04 61.73
N LYS A 9 -5.46 31.99 61.44
CA LYS A 9 -5.41 30.75 62.24
C LYS A 9 -4.95 31.09 63.67
N THR A 10 -5.68 30.60 64.67
CA THR A 10 -5.33 30.70 66.09
C THR A 10 -4.24 29.67 66.43
N SER A 11 -3.27 30.08 67.24
CA SER A 11 -2.09 29.29 67.63
C SER A 11 -2.29 28.59 68.98
N HIS A 12 -3.37 27.82 69.12
CA HIS A 12 -3.58 26.99 70.31
C HIS A 12 -3.59 25.51 69.89
N PRO A 13 -2.58 24.71 70.28
CA PRO A 13 -2.67 23.27 70.12
C PRO A 13 -3.79 22.72 71.03
N PRO A 14 -4.58 21.73 70.59
CA PRO A 14 -5.61 21.12 71.42
C PRO A 14 -4.97 20.46 72.65
N PRO A 15 -5.64 20.47 73.82
CA PRO A 15 -5.13 19.78 74.99
C PRO A 15 -5.03 18.28 74.68
N TYR A 16 -3.86 17.71 74.97
CA TYR A 16 -3.58 16.29 74.83
C TYR A 16 -4.68 15.46 75.48
N ALA A 17 -5.44 14.73 74.66
CA ALA A 17 -6.24 13.61 75.14
C ALA A 17 -5.28 12.55 75.66
N ARG A 18 -5.25 12.36 76.99
CA ARG A 18 -4.62 11.17 77.61
C ARG A 18 -5.39 9.95 77.12
N GLY A 19 -4.84 9.27 76.12
CA GLY A 19 -5.29 7.95 75.70
C GLY A 19 -5.16 6.98 76.85
N THR A 20 -6.28 6.49 77.35
CA THR A 20 -6.36 5.36 78.26
C THR A 20 -5.75 4.14 77.57
N ALA A 21 -4.77 3.53 78.24
CA ALA A 21 -4.19 2.27 77.82
C ALA A 21 -5.25 1.17 77.87
N SER A 22 -5.61 0.62 76.72
CA SER A 22 -6.35 -0.65 76.62
C SER A 22 -5.78 -1.48 75.47
N GLY A 23 -5.28 -2.67 75.84
CA GLY A 23 -4.88 -3.72 74.90
C GLY A 23 -3.40 -3.74 74.58
N THR A 24 -2.59 -4.32 75.47
CA THR A 24 -1.31 -4.94 75.11
C THR A 24 -1.55 -6.00 74.04
N VAL A 25 -1.47 -5.61 72.76
CA VAL A 25 -1.28 -6.57 71.67
C VAL A 25 0.12 -7.15 71.89
N PRO A 26 0.28 -8.46 72.07
CA PRO A 26 1.57 -9.04 72.42
C PRO A 26 2.57 -8.68 71.31
N TYR A 27 3.72 -8.12 71.68
CA TYR A 27 4.81 -7.71 70.78
C TYR A 27 5.18 -8.77 69.73
N LYS A 28 4.94 -10.06 70.05
CA LYS A 28 5.03 -11.21 69.13
C LYS A 28 4.10 -11.10 67.90
N ARG A 29 2.85 -10.66 68.05
CA ARG A 29 1.85 -10.57 66.97
C ARG A 29 2.18 -9.45 65.96
N ARG A 30 2.80 -8.36 66.43
CA ARG A 30 3.28 -7.26 65.58
C ARG A 30 4.51 -7.65 64.78
N LYS A 31 5.45 -8.40 65.38
CA LYS A 31 6.58 -9.02 64.66
C LYS A 31 6.12 -10.06 63.64
N GLN A 32 5.13 -10.88 63.98
CA GLN A 32 4.57 -11.87 63.04
C GLN A 32 3.93 -11.21 61.82
N LEU A 33 3.15 -10.14 62.01
CA LEU A 33 2.57 -9.39 60.89
C LEU A 33 3.63 -8.71 60.02
N GLN A 34 4.71 -8.19 60.62
CA GLN A 34 5.84 -7.64 59.87
C GLN A 34 6.55 -8.72 59.04
N VAL A 35 6.83 -9.89 59.61
CA VAL A 35 7.44 -11.02 58.88
C VAL A 35 6.55 -11.50 57.75
N ILE A 36 5.23 -11.60 57.97
CA ILE A 36 4.27 -11.96 56.91
C ILE A 36 4.28 -10.89 55.81
N SER A 37 4.34 -9.60 56.16
CA SER A 37 4.40 -8.53 55.15
C SER A 37 5.67 -8.58 54.31
N TYR A 38 6.84 -8.87 54.91
CA TYR A 38 8.09 -9.05 54.17
C TYR A 38 8.08 -10.32 53.32
N ALA A 39 7.46 -11.40 53.78
CA ALA A 39 7.30 -12.61 52.99
C ALA A 39 6.39 -12.38 51.77
N ILE A 40 5.27 -11.67 51.93
CA ILE A 40 4.38 -11.32 50.82
C ILE A 40 5.10 -10.40 49.83
N LEU A 41 5.83 -9.38 50.32
CA LEU A 41 6.61 -8.49 49.45
C LEU A 41 7.71 -9.26 48.71
N GLY A 42 8.37 -10.20 49.37
CA GLY A 42 9.38 -11.08 48.78
C GLY A 42 8.80 -11.99 47.70
N VAL A 43 7.63 -12.59 47.94
CA VAL A 43 6.94 -13.41 46.93
C VAL A 43 6.46 -12.56 45.75
N LEU A 44 5.93 -11.37 46.00
CA LEU A 44 5.48 -10.46 44.94
C LEU A 44 6.66 -9.98 44.08
N THR A 45 7.77 -9.60 44.70
CA THR A 45 8.98 -9.18 43.99
C THR A 45 9.60 -10.33 43.21
N PHE A 46 9.65 -11.53 43.78
CA PHE A 46 10.09 -12.73 43.07
C PHE A 46 9.18 -13.07 41.89
N TYR A 47 7.85 -12.97 42.06
CA TYR A 47 6.89 -13.17 40.98
C TYR A 47 7.05 -12.14 39.87
N LEU A 48 7.20 -10.85 40.21
CA LEU A 48 7.42 -9.78 39.23
C LEU A 48 8.76 -9.94 38.51
N PHE A 49 9.81 -10.35 39.22
CA PHE A 49 11.12 -10.61 38.65
C PHE A 49 11.12 -11.85 37.74
N LEU A 50 10.44 -12.93 38.15
CA LEU A 50 10.25 -14.12 37.33
C LEU A 50 9.41 -13.79 36.09
N ARG A 51 8.37 -12.97 36.22
CA ARG A 51 7.59 -12.49 35.07
C ARG A 51 8.44 -11.61 34.14
N LEU A 52 9.30 -10.75 34.69
CA LEU A 52 10.23 -9.93 33.91
C LEU A 52 11.24 -10.80 33.17
N ILE A 53 11.79 -11.84 33.82
CA ILE A 53 12.71 -12.80 33.19
C ILE A 53 11.99 -13.61 32.13
N LEU A 54 10.79 -14.13 32.40
CA LEU A 54 10.00 -14.87 31.41
C LEU A 54 9.61 -13.97 30.23
N TYR A 55 9.30 -12.70 30.49
CA TYR A 55 9.05 -11.71 29.44
C TYR A 55 10.33 -11.45 28.63
N ALA A 56 11.46 -11.24 29.29
CA ALA A 56 12.77 -11.02 28.66
C ALA A 56 13.23 -12.23 27.82
N ILE A 57 12.98 -13.46 28.30
CA ILE A 57 13.24 -14.70 27.56
C ILE A 57 12.27 -14.85 26.38
N SER A 58 11.00 -14.43 26.52
CA SER A 58 10.05 -14.41 25.40
C SER A 58 10.36 -13.33 24.36
N THR A 59 11.06 -12.27 24.75
CA THR A 59 11.52 -11.18 23.87
C THR A 59 12.98 -11.35 23.44
N GLY A 60 13.60 -12.50 23.70
CA GLY A 60 14.92 -12.82 23.17
C GLY A 60 14.87 -13.00 21.65
N ASP A 61 15.63 -12.18 20.92
CA ASP A 61 15.90 -12.27 19.48
C ASP A 61 14.71 -12.29 18.51
N ALA A 62 13.73 -11.39 18.72
CA ALA A 62 12.72 -11.07 17.70
C ALA A 62 13.21 -10.05 16.63
N GLU A 63 14.53 -9.93 16.42
CA GLU A 63 15.12 -9.02 15.41
C GLU A 63 15.44 -9.69 14.07
N ASP A 64 15.63 -11.01 14.01
CA ASP A 64 15.75 -11.72 12.73
C ASP A 64 14.38 -12.24 12.27
N GLY A 65 13.54 -11.31 11.83
CA GLY A 65 12.34 -11.67 11.09
C GLY A 65 12.72 -12.35 9.76
N ALA A 66 11.90 -13.30 9.30
CA ALA A 66 12.18 -14.11 8.11
C ALA A 66 12.70 -13.30 6.90
N SER A 67 13.73 -13.86 6.26
CA SER A 67 14.40 -13.38 5.04
C SER A 67 13.55 -13.52 3.77
N SER A 68 12.43 -14.22 3.85
CA SER A 68 11.58 -14.56 2.71
C SER A 68 10.13 -14.67 3.19
N ILE A 69 9.20 -14.40 2.28
CA ILE A 69 7.77 -14.67 2.48
C ILE A 69 7.49 -15.99 1.76
N GLU A 70 7.66 -17.09 2.47
CA GLU A 70 7.59 -18.44 1.90
C GLU A 70 6.17 -19.02 1.94
N GLY A 71 5.91 -19.90 0.99
CA GLY A 71 4.66 -20.64 0.89
C GLY A 71 3.57 -19.87 0.16
N HIS A 72 2.48 -20.59 -0.10
CA HIS A 72 1.30 -20.08 -0.77
C HIS A 72 0.64 -18.95 0.05
N GLN A 73 0.34 -17.82 -0.60
CA GLN A 73 -0.30 -16.68 0.04
C GLN A 73 -1.74 -16.54 -0.44
N ASP A 74 -2.64 -16.11 0.45
CA ASP A 74 -4.00 -15.73 0.03
C ASP A 74 -3.97 -14.30 -0.53
N ILE A 75 -3.98 -14.17 -1.86
CA ILE A 75 -3.83 -12.90 -2.57
C ILE A 75 -5.15 -12.49 -3.23
N VAL A 76 -5.50 -11.21 -3.07
CA VAL A 76 -6.63 -10.56 -3.75
C VAL A 76 -6.10 -9.57 -4.78
N LEU A 77 -6.48 -9.78 -6.04
CA LEU A 77 -6.21 -8.88 -7.16
C LEU A 77 -7.28 -7.79 -7.20
N VAL A 78 -6.89 -6.54 -6.97
CA VAL A 78 -7.82 -5.41 -6.88
C VAL A 78 -7.73 -4.58 -8.15
N THR A 79 -8.85 -4.46 -8.88
CA THR A 79 -8.95 -3.65 -10.09
C THR A 79 -10.14 -2.70 -10.02
N VAL A 80 -9.88 -1.42 -10.23
CA VAL A 80 -10.89 -0.36 -10.24
C VAL A 80 -11.11 0.09 -11.68
N PHE A 81 -12.32 -0.12 -12.19
CA PHE A 81 -12.71 0.32 -13.53
C PHE A 81 -13.30 1.73 -13.51
N ASP A 82 -13.28 2.39 -14.65
CA ASP A 82 -14.05 3.60 -14.90
C ASP A 82 -14.99 3.35 -16.08
N ASN A 83 -16.27 3.13 -15.78
CA ASN A 83 -17.25 2.77 -16.81
C ASN A 83 -17.67 3.98 -17.65
N GLN A 84 -17.31 5.19 -17.24
CA GLN A 84 -17.60 6.40 -18.01
C GLN A 84 -16.61 6.58 -19.15
N THR A 85 -15.36 6.12 -18.96
CA THR A 85 -14.27 6.33 -19.92
C THR A 85 -13.79 5.06 -20.61
N MET A 86 -14.06 3.87 -20.04
CA MET A 86 -13.68 2.58 -20.62
C MET A 86 -14.82 1.95 -21.41
N SER A 87 -14.51 1.37 -22.56
CA SER A 87 -15.47 0.59 -23.34
C SER A 87 -15.75 -0.76 -22.66
N GLU A 88 -16.92 -1.35 -22.93
CA GLU A 88 -17.24 -2.68 -22.42
C GLU A 88 -16.23 -3.74 -22.86
N ASP A 89 -15.71 -3.65 -24.08
CA ASP A 89 -14.72 -4.58 -24.59
C ASP A 89 -13.38 -4.43 -23.86
N TYR A 90 -12.97 -3.20 -23.55
CA TYR A 90 -11.78 -2.93 -22.73
C TYR A 90 -11.90 -3.59 -21.34
N ILE A 91 -13.06 -3.42 -20.69
CA ILE A 91 -13.32 -4.04 -19.38
C ILE A 91 -13.31 -5.57 -19.49
N LYS A 92 -13.90 -6.15 -20.55
CA LYS A 92 -13.90 -7.60 -20.78
C LYS A 92 -12.48 -8.15 -20.99
N ILE A 93 -11.63 -7.43 -21.73
CA ILE A 93 -10.22 -7.79 -21.92
C ILE A 93 -9.50 -7.88 -20.58
N VAL A 94 -9.60 -6.83 -19.77
CA VAL A 94 -8.95 -6.79 -18.45
C VAL A 94 -9.48 -7.89 -17.55
N LYS A 95 -10.80 -8.11 -17.49
CA LYS A 95 -11.39 -9.18 -16.68
C LYS A 95 -10.94 -10.57 -17.12
N ALA A 96 -10.96 -10.88 -18.42
CA ALA A 96 -10.49 -12.17 -18.92
C ALA A 96 -9.04 -12.45 -18.51
N ASN A 97 -8.17 -11.44 -18.61
CA ASN A 97 -6.77 -11.54 -18.21
C ASN A 97 -6.58 -11.76 -16.69
N ARG A 98 -7.35 -11.04 -15.87
CA ARG A 98 -7.30 -11.13 -14.40
C ARG A 98 -7.93 -12.43 -13.90
N ASP A 99 -9.02 -12.89 -14.52
CA ASP A 99 -9.74 -14.11 -14.17
C ASP A 99 -8.90 -15.35 -14.47
N ASP A 100 -8.25 -15.42 -15.63
CA ASP A 100 -7.29 -16.49 -15.95
C ASP A 100 -6.14 -16.54 -14.94
N TYR A 101 -5.48 -15.40 -14.71
CA TYR A 101 -4.33 -15.34 -13.82
C TYR A 101 -4.71 -15.72 -12.38
N ALA A 102 -5.85 -15.22 -11.89
CA ALA A 102 -6.33 -15.56 -10.56
C ALA A 102 -6.70 -17.04 -10.43
N ALA A 103 -7.39 -17.61 -11.43
CA ALA A 103 -7.74 -19.03 -11.44
C ALA A 103 -6.49 -19.92 -11.43
N ARG A 104 -5.46 -19.54 -12.19
CA ARG A 104 -4.20 -20.28 -12.32
C ARG A 104 -3.39 -20.34 -11.03
N HIS A 105 -3.36 -19.24 -10.28
CA HIS A 105 -2.54 -19.12 -9.06
C HIS A 105 -3.34 -19.23 -7.76
N GLY A 106 -4.65 -19.50 -7.84
CA GLY A 106 -5.51 -19.60 -6.66
C GLY A 106 -5.82 -18.27 -5.98
N TYR A 107 -5.71 -17.15 -6.71
CA TYR A 107 -6.02 -15.81 -6.21
C TYR A 107 -7.51 -15.49 -6.33
N LYS A 108 -7.92 -14.40 -5.69
CA LYS A 108 -9.29 -13.85 -5.79
C LYS A 108 -9.25 -12.55 -6.56
N ASN A 109 -10.28 -12.27 -7.34
CA ASN A 109 -10.45 -10.97 -7.98
C ASN A 109 -11.46 -10.12 -7.21
N PHE A 110 -11.10 -8.87 -6.98
CA PHE A 110 -12.00 -7.82 -6.50
C PHE A 110 -12.13 -6.75 -7.58
N TYR A 111 -13.31 -6.69 -8.19
CA TYR A 111 -13.64 -5.71 -9.21
C TYR A 111 -14.59 -4.66 -8.66
N THR A 112 -14.27 -3.40 -8.90
CA THR A 112 -15.16 -2.29 -8.52
C THR A 112 -15.10 -1.17 -9.55
N ASN A 113 -15.85 -0.10 -9.31
CA ASN A 113 -15.92 1.04 -10.21
C ASN A 113 -15.62 2.35 -9.46
N THR A 114 -15.00 3.30 -10.15
CA THR A 114 -14.78 4.66 -9.65
C THR A 114 -16.10 5.32 -9.17
N SER A 115 -17.20 5.12 -9.90
CA SER A 115 -18.51 5.69 -9.55
C SER A 115 -19.03 5.23 -8.18
N THR A 116 -18.65 4.04 -7.70
CA THR A 116 -19.04 3.53 -6.38
C THR A 116 -18.55 4.41 -5.24
N TYR A 117 -17.44 5.13 -5.45
CA TYR A 117 -16.77 5.93 -4.42
C TYR A 117 -16.89 7.45 -4.68
N PHE A 118 -17.69 7.87 -5.66
CA PHE A 118 -17.79 9.26 -6.09
C PHE A 118 -18.07 10.22 -4.92
N ASP A 119 -19.06 9.90 -4.09
CA ASP A 119 -19.46 10.76 -2.96
C ASP A 119 -18.39 10.86 -1.86
N LEU A 120 -17.55 9.83 -1.70
CA LEU A 120 -16.45 9.84 -0.72
C LEU A 120 -15.25 10.66 -1.22
N VAL A 121 -15.04 10.65 -2.53
CA VAL A 121 -13.88 11.25 -3.18
C VAL A 121 -14.12 12.73 -3.47
N HIS A 122 -15.34 13.10 -3.91
CA HIS A 122 -15.68 14.47 -4.28
C HIS A 122 -15.36 15.47 -3.14
N PRO A 123 -14.73 16.62 -3.42
CA PRO A 123 -14.44 17.21 -4.73
C PRO A 123 -13.06 16.85 -5.33
N SER A 124 -12.33 15.90 -4.75
CA SER A 124 -11.01 15.49 -5.25
C SER A 124 -11.11 14.74 -6.59
N PRO A 125 -10.02 14.66 -7.38
CA PRO A 125 -9.98 13.89 -8.62
C PRO A 125 -10.43 12.44 -8.44
N ILE A 126 -11.15 11.88 -9.41
CA ILE A 126 -11.73 10.55 -9.30
C ILE A 126 -10.68 9.42 -9.19
N SER A 127 -9.43 9.68 -9.57
CA SER A 127 -8.29 8.77 -9.39
C SER A 127 -8.10 8.36 -7.92
N TRP A 128 -8.46 9.23 -6.97
CA TRP A 128 -8.47 8.91 -5.54
C TRP A 128 -9.38 7.74 -5.15
N ALA A 129 -10.34 7.35 -6.00
CA ALA A 129 -11.24 6.23 -5.74
C ALA A 129 -10.50 4.89 -5.52
N MET A 130 -9.24 4.78 -5.95
CA MET A 130 -8.42 3.60 -5.69
C MET A 130 -8.17 3.33 -4.19
N VAL A 131 -8.08 4.38 -3.36
CA VAL A 131 -7.80 4.24 -1.93
C VAL A 131 -9.01 3.68 -1.16
N PRO A 132 -10.24 4.25 -1.26
CA PRO A 132 -11.41 3.66 -0.63
C PRO A 132 -11.80 2.31 -1.27
N ALA A 133 -11.50 2.08 -2.55
CA ALA A 133 -11.67 0.76 -3.17
C ALA A 133 -10.80 -0.32 -2.51
N LEU A 134 -9.52 -0.03 -2.25
CA LEU A 134 -8.65 -0.96 -1.52
C LEU A 134 -9.12 -1.15 -0.08
N ARG A 135 -9.59 -0.08 0.57
CA ARG A 135 -10.14 -0.15 1.92
C ARG A 135 -11.40 -1.03 1.99
N HIS A 136 -12.22 -1.00 0.94
CA HIS A 136 -13.37 -1.87 0.76
C HIS A 136 -12.94 -3.32 0.54
N ALA A 137 -11.98 -3.57 -0.35
CA ALA A 137 -11.44 -4.91 -0.60
C ALA A 137 -10.85 -5.56 0.67
N LEU A 138 -10.10 -4.79 1.48
CA LEU A 138 -9.59 -5.26 2.78
C LEU A 138 -10.70 -5.66 3.76
N THR A 139 -11.85 -5.01 3.67
CA THR A 139 -12.99 -5.30 4.56
C THR A 139 -13.71 -6.57 4.09
N GLU A 140 -13.95 -6.71 2.78
CA GLU A 140 -14.63 -7.87 2.20
C GLU A 140 -13.77 -9.14 2.29
N HIS A 141 -12.46 -9.01 2.10
CA HIS A 141 -11.50 -10.11 2.14
C HIS A 141 -10.56 -10.03 3.34
N SER A 142 -11.11 -9.76 4.53
CA SER A 142 -10.33 -9.51 5.76
C SER A 142 -9.38 -10.64 6.19
N SER A 143 -9.59 -11.88 5.73
CA SER A 143 -8.72 -13.03 5.98
C SER A 143 -7.54 -13.14 5.02
N SER A 144 -7.58 -12.44 3.88
CA SER A 144 -6.53 -12.53 2.86
C SER A 144 -5.28 -11.79 3.28
N THR A 145 -4.11 -12.30 2.89
CA THR A 145 -2.81 -11.84 3.39
C THR A 145 -2.24 -10.69 2.56
N PHE A 146 -2.42 -10.74 1.24
CA PHE A 146 -1.93 -9.70 0.34
C PHE A 146 -3.01 -9.22 -0.62
N PHE A 147 -2.90 -7.95 -0.98
CA PHE A 147 -3.75 -7.27 -1.94
C PHE A 147 -2.85 -6.69 -3.01
N TRP A 148 -2.94 -7.21 -4.22
CA TRP A 148 -2.23 -6.64 -5.36
C TRP A 148 -3.18 -5.66 -6.06
N PHE A 149 -2.95 -4.37 -5.85
CA PHE A 149 -3.59 -3.34 -6.64
C PHE A 149 -2.94 -3.30 -8.02
N LEU A 150 -3.74 -3.47 -9.05
CA LEU A 150 -3.30 -3.34 -10.43
C LEU A 150 -4.33 -2.53 -11.20
N THR A 151 -3.90 -1.40 -11.76
CA THR A 151 -4.78 -0.53 -12.55
C THR A 151 -5.44 -1.29 -13.71
N ALA A 152 -6.62 -0.84 -14.11
CA ALA A 152 -7.28 -1.33 -15.32
C ALA A 152 -6.48 -0.97 -16.60
N ASP A 153 -5.52 -0.03 -16.52
CA ASP A 153 -4.59 0.30 -17.61
C ASP A 153 -3.29 -0.51 -17.57
N ALA A 154 -3.38 -1.75 -17.12
CA ALA A 154 -2.26 -2.68 -17.16
C ALA A 154 -2.77 -4.05 -17.57
N LEU A 155 -1.88 -4.89 -18.09
CA LEU A 155 -2.19 -6.26 -18.48
C LEU A 155 -1.10 -7.18 -17.95
N ILE A 156 -1.50 -8.34 -17.43
CA ILE A 156 -0.55 -9.39 -17.02
C ILE A 156 -0.17 -10.15 -18.29
N THR A 157 1.09 -10.05 -18.68
CA THR A 157 1.61 -10.62 -19.93
C THR A 157 2.25 -11.98 -19.74
N ASN A 158 2.77 -12.27 -18.54
CA ASN A 158 3.33 -13.58 -18.20
C ASN A 158 2.43 -14.28 -17.18
N PRO A 159 1.50 -15.14 -17.62
CA PRO A 159 0.61 -15.85 -16.71
C PRO A 159 1.29 -17.03 -16.01
N ALA A 160 2.48 -17.47 -16.44
CA ALA A 160 3.12 -18.68 -15.92
C ALA A 160 3.70 -18.52 -14.52
N VAL A 161 4.14 -17.32 -14.14
CA VAL A 161 4.79 -17.05 -12.85
C VAL A 161 3.79 -16.49 -11.84
N SER A 162 3.93 -16.90 -10.58
CA SER A 162 3.09 -16.41 -9.48
C SER A 162 3.77 -15.24 -8.74
N LEU A 163 3.03 -14.43 -7.99
CA LEU A 163 3.64 -13.37 -7.16
C LEU A 163 4.56 -13.94 -6.07
N GLU A 164 4.25 -15.12 -5.53
CA GLU A 164 5.09 -15.78 -4.54
C GLU A 164 6.46 -16.13 -5.11
N THR A 165 6.49 -16.75 -6.29
CA THR A 165 7.73 -17.18 -6.93
C THR A 165 8.51 -16.01 -7.54
N HIS A 166 7.80 -15.01 -8.07
CA HIS A 166 8.39 -13.89 -8.79
C HIS A 166 8.82 -12.71 -7.88
N ILE A 167 8.10 -12.45 -6.79
CA ILE A 167 8.31 -11.26 -5.95
C ILE A 167 8.46 -11.61 -4.46
N LEU A 168 7.47 -12.26 -3.84
CA LEU A 168 7.38 -12.36 -2.38
C LEU A 168 8.44 -13.31 -1.77
N GLY A 169 8.70 -14.43 -2.43
CA GLY A 169 9.73 -15.39 -2.07
C GLY A 169 11.15 -14.79 -2.17
N PRO A 170 11.57 -14.27 -3.34
CA PRO A 170 12.90 -13.67 -3.52
C PRO A 170 13.03 -12.24 -2.99
N LEU A 171 12.05 -11.71 -2.25
CA LEU A 171 11.92 -10.28 -1.93
C LEU A 171 13.20 -9.67 -1.34
N GLU A 172 13.92 -10.35 -0.45
CA GLU A 172 15.15 -9.81 0.15
C GLU A 172 16.22 -9.42 -0.89
N SER A 173 16.30 -10.18 -1.99
CA SER A 173 17.24 -9.91 -3.09
C SER A 173 16.77 -8.82 -4.05
N LEU A 174 15.46 -8.58 -4.11
CA LEU A 174 14.83 -7.59 -5.00
C LEU A 174 14.73 -6.20 -4.36
N MET A 175 14.82 -6.12 -3.04
CA MET A 175 14.71 -4.87 -2.28
C MET A 175 15.81 -3.88 -2.63
N LEU A 176 15.42 -2.74 -3.20
CA LEU A 176 16.29 -1.58 -3.40
C LEU A 176 16.49 -0.85 -2.08
N LYS A 177 17.73 -0.91 -1.58
CA LYS A 177 18.14 -0.38 -0.28
C LYS A 177 18.92 0.91 -0.45
N ASP A 178 18.66 1.88 0.42
CA ASP A 178 19.32 3.20 0.42
C ASP A 178 19.19 3.94 -0.92
N VAL A 179 18.02 3.83 -1.55
CA VAL A 179 17.68 4.56 -2.78
C VAL A 179 16.73 5.72 -2.44
N PRO A 180 16.83 6.87 -3.14
CA PRO A 180 15.93 8.00 -2.92
C PRO A 180 14.48 7.59 -3.19
N VAL A 181 13.55 7.93 -2.31
CA VAL A 181 12.12 7.58 -2.44
C VAL A 181 11.46 8.28 -3.63
N VAL A 182 11.93 9.49 -3.97
CA VAL A 182 11.51 10.22 -5.16
C VAL A 182 12.76 10.53 -5.98
N PRO A 183 12.92 9.95 -7.18
CA PRO A 183 14.10 10.17 -7.99
C PRO A 183 14.13 11.58 -8.63
N PRO A 184 15.31 12.11 -9.01
CA PRO A 184 16.64 11.59 -8.71
C PRO A 184 17.22 12.09 -7.36
N ASP A 185 16.69 13.19 -6.81
CA ASP A 185 17.36 13.99 -5.77
C ASP A 185 16.59 14.09 -4.44
N SER A 186 15.91 13.03 -4.00
CA SER A 186 15.29 13.02 -2.66
C SER A 186 16.33 12.79 -1.55
N VAL A 187 16.30 13.64 -0.51
CA VAL A 187 17.08 13.45 0.72
C VAL A 187 16.62 12.22 1.52
N ILE A 188 15.38 11.78 1.30
CA ILE A 188 14.79 10.66 2.04
C ILE A 188 14.98 9.37 1.24
N HIS A 189 15.66 8.42 1.87
CA HIS A 189 16.04 7.15 1.26
C HIS A 189 15.29 5.98 1.91
N THR A 190 15.19 4.86 1.18
CA THR A 190 14.71 3.59 1.74
C THR A 190 15.65 3.07 2.83
N PHE A 191 15.11 2.38 3.83
CA PHE A 191 15.93 1.84 4.93
C PHE A 191 16.78 0.66 4.47
N SER A 192 18.09 0.73 4.71
CA SER A 192 19.06 -0.31 4.36
C SER A 192 18.90 -1.62 5.14
N HIS A 193 18.33 -1.55 6.35
CA HIS A 193 18.15 -2.68 7.27
C HIS A 193 16.74 -3.28 7.22
N LEU A 194 15.89 -2.85 6.27
CA LEU A 194 14.55 -3.43 6.13
C LEU A 194 14.65 -4.91 5.74
N LYS A 195 13.74 -5.73 6.26
CA LYS A 195 13.62 -7.17 6.03
C LYS A 195 12.25 -7.51 5.45
N PRO A 196 12.12 -8.54 4.58
CA PRO A 196 10.83 -8.94 4.00
C PRO A 196 9.71 -9.17 5.01
N SER A 197 10.01 -9.79 6.14
CA SER A 197 9.06 -10.01 7.24
C SER A 197 8.41 -8.73 7.78
N ARG A 198 9.10 -7.57 7.68
CA ARG A 198 8.62 -6.25 8.11
C ARG A 198 8.00 -5.43 6.96
N THR A 199 8.02 -5.94 5.74
CA THR A 199 7.45 -5.27 4.57
C THR A 199 5.92 -5.37 4.58
N HIS A 200 5.26 -4.24 4.36
CA HIS A 200 3.80 -4.17 4.23
C HIS A 200 3.35 -3.52 2.92
N LEU A 201 4.25 -2.83 2.23
CA LEU A 201 3.96 -2.19 0.96
C LEU A 201 5.13 -2.41 0.01
N VAL A 202 4.88 -3.12 -1.09
CA VAL A 202 5.86 -3.34 -2.17
C VAL A 202 5.40 -2.57 -3.40
N MET A 203 6.24 -1.67 -3.91
CA MET A 203 5.97 -0.99 -5.17
C MET A 203 7.26 -0.77 -5.99
N SER A 204 7.11 -0.22 -7.18
CA SER A 204 8.23 0.25 -8.00
C SER A 204 8.31 1.77 -8.02
N GLN A 205 9.43 2.27 -8.50
CA GLN A 205 9.59 3.65 -8.96
C GLN A 205 9.57 3.68 -10.47
N ASP A 206 9.16 4.82 -11.02
CA ASP A 206 9.44 5.18 -12.39
C ASP A 206 10.54 6.25 -12.45
N ALA A 207 10.81 6.79 -13.64
CA ALA A 207 11.87 7.78 -13.83
C ALA A 207 11.69 9.06 -12.97
N ASP A 208 10.46 9.35 -12.54
CA ASP A 208 10.10 10.63 -11.93
C ASP A 208 9.38 10.47 -10.57
N ASN A 209 8.76 9.32 -10.27
CA ASN A 209 7.82 9.17 -9.13
C ASN A 209 7.80 7.75 -8.54
N LEU A 210 7.14 7.61 -7.39
CA LEU A 210 6.58 6.32 -6.99
C LEU A 210 5.51 5.88 -8.00
N ALA A 211 5.52 4.60 -8.38
CA ALA A 211 4.64 4.05 -9.41
C ALA A 211 3.45 3.30 -8.76
N HIS A 212 2.44 4.05 -8.29
CA HIS A 212 1.27 3.53 -7.56
C HIS A 212 0.26 2.76 -8.42
N THR A 213 0.51 2.60 -9.71
CA THR A 213 -0.39 1.90 -10.65
C THR A 213 -0.33 0.37 -10.55
N SER A 214 0.70 -0.16 -9.89
CA SER A 214 0.85 -1.57 -9.53
C SER A 214 1.59 -1.64 -8.20
N PHE A 215 0.97 -2.17 -7.15
CA PHE A 215 1.64 -2.38 -5.85
C PHE A 215 0.98 -3.48 -5.03
N ILE A 216 1.74 -4.08 -4.14
CA ILE A 216 1.27 -5.14 -3.23
C ILE A 216 1.20 -4.57 -1.82
N LEU A 217 0.01 -4.67 -1.22
CA LEU A 217 -0.27 -4.27 0.15
C LEU A 217 -0.49 -5.53 1.01
N ARG A 218 0.27 -5.65 2.10
CA ARG A 218 0.08 -6.73 3.08
C ARG A 218 -1.02 -6.36 4.05
N ASN A 219 -2.03 -7.20 4.16
CA ASN A 219 -3.03 -7.08 5.19
C ASN A 219 -2.47 -7.62 6.52
N THR A 220 -2.71 -6.87 7.58
CA THR A 220 -2.41 -7.27 8.96
C THR A 220 -3.69 -7.11 9.77
N PRO A 221 -4.59 -8.11 9.77
CA PRO A 221 -5.83 -8.00 10.50
C PRO A 221 -5.54 -7.92 12.00
N PHE A 222 -6.32 -7.10 12.70
CA PHE A 222 -6.24 -7.02 14.15
C PHE A 222 -6.65 -8.37 14.75
N THR A 223 -5.73 -9.01 15.47
CA THR A 223 -6.02 -10.17 16.31
C THR A 223 -5.49 -9.91 17.72
N PRO A 224 -5.92 -10.67 18.75
CA PRO A 224 -5.39 -10.52 20.11
C PRO A 224 -3.85 -10.66 20.19
N THR A 225 -3.23 -11.30 19.20
CA THR A 225 -1.78 -11.49 19.08
C THR A 225 -1.12 -10.61 18.01
N THR A 226 -1.87 -10.10 17.03
CA THR A 226 -1.42 -9.14 16.01
C THR A 226 -2.13 -7.81 16.19
N THR A 227 -1.50 -6.91 16.94
CA THR A 227 -2.02 -5.57 17.19
C THR A 227 -1.75 -4.59 16.06
N ASP A 228 -0.94 -4.99 15.07
CA ASP A 228 -0.60 -4.16 13.92
C ASP A 228 -1.74 -4.18 12.89
N ASN A 229 -2.40 -3.04 12.70
CA ASN A 229 -3.44 -2.83 11.67
C ASN A 229 -2.93 -1.86 10.58
N TRP A 230 -1.68 -2.03 10.19
CA TRP A 230 -0.94 -1.05 9.40
C TRP A 230 -1.59 -0.74 8.06
N ALA A 231 -2.11 -1.74 7.33
CA ALA A 231 -2.73 -1.52 6.01
C ALA A 231 -3.94 -0.56 6.09
N HIS A 232 -4.76 -0.71 7.13
CA HIS A 232 -5.90 0.17 7.35
C HIS A 232 -5.44 1.57 7.71
N TYR A 233 -4.49 1.69 8.65
CA TYR A 233 -3.88 2.97 9.01
C TYR A 233 -3.27 3.69 7.80
N PHE A 234 -2.52 2.96 6.96
CA PHE A 234 -1.87 3.52 5.77
C PHE A 234 -2.90 4.07 4.79
N LEU A 235 -3.96 3.32 4.47
CA LEU A 235 -5.01 3.79 3.55
C LEU A 235 -5.80 4.96 4.14
N ASP A 236 -6.10 4.94 5.44
CA ASP A 236 -6.78 6.05 6.12
C ASP A 236 -5.91 7.32 6.12
N ALA A 237 -4.60 7.18 6.34
CA ALA A 237 -3.64 8.29 6.28
C ALA A 237 -3.45 8.81 4.85
N TRP A 238 -3.41 7.93 3.85
CA TRP A 238 -3.30 8.34 2.45
C TRP A 238 -4.57 9.08 1.99
N PHE A 239 -5.76 8.61 2.40
CA PHE A 239 -7.04 9.22 2.06
C PHE A 239 -7.43 10.43 2.93
N ASP A 240 -6.54 10.90 3.81
CA ASP A 240 -6.83 11.96 4.76
C ASP A 240 -7.39 13.21 4.06
N PRO A 241 -8.48 13.82 4.58
CA PRO A 241 -9.07 15.02 4.00
C PRO A 241 -8.08 16.18 3.80
N LEU A 242 -7.05 16.31 4.64
CA LEU A 242 -6.03 17.35 4.50
C LEU A 242 -5.16 17.13 3.25
N TYR A 243 -4.77 15.89 2.95
CA TYR A 243 -4.02 15.59 1.72
C TYR A 243 -4.87 15.80 0.47
N ARG A 244 -6.15 15.41 0.54
CA ARG A 244 -7.11 15.61 -0.54
C ARG A 244 -7.43 17.08 -0.79
N ALA A 245 -7.50 17.89 0.27
CA ALA A 245 -7.74 19.33 0.20
C ALA A 245 -6.50 20.14 -0.23
N TYR A 246 -5.30 19.59 -0.11
CA TYR A 246 -4.05 20.25 -0.53
C TYR A 246 -3.93 20.39 -2.06
N LEU A 247 -4.68 19.59 -2.84
CA LEU A 247 -4.70 19.64 -4.32
C LEU A 247 -3.32 19.43 -4.95
N PHE A 248 -2.65 18.33 -4.59
CA PHE A 248 -1.41 17.92 -5.25
C PHE A 248 -1.57 17.83 -6.77
N GLN A 249 -0.53 18.23 -7.50
CA GLN A 249 -0.54 18.27 -8.97
C GLN A 249 -0.87 16.91 -9.61
N LYS A 250 -0.33 15.81 -9.06
CA LYS A 250 -0.66 14.44 -9.48
C LYS A 250 -1.52 13.71 -8.44
N ALA A 251 -2.44 14.44 -7.81
CA ALA A 251 -3.46 13.91 -6.91
C ALA A 251 -2.90 12.93 -5.86
N GLU A 252 -3.40 11.69 -5.84
CA GLU A 252 -3.03 10.66 -4.87
C GLU A 252 -1.56 10.24 -4.97
N ASN A 253 -0.93 10.33 -6.14
CA ASN A 253 0.46 9.90 -6.31
C ASN A 253 1.43 10.82 -5.55
N HIS A 254 1.38 12.12 -5.82
CA HIS A 254 2.21 13.08 -5.08
C HIS A 254 1.84 13.13 -3.58
N ALA A 255 0.59 12.84 -3.22
CA ALA A 255 0.21 12.69 -1.82
C ALA A 255 0.90 11.48 -1.17
N LEU A 256 1.00 10.35 -1.88
CA LEU A 256 1.74 9.16 -1.43
C LEU A 256 3.22 9.47 -1.24
N GLU A 257 3.85 10.15 -2.20
CA GLU A 257 5.25 10.55 -2.11
C GLU A 257 5.52 11.46 -0.91
N HIS A 258 4.63 12.42 -0.68
CA HIS A 258 4.68 13.25 0.51
C HIS A 258 4.54 12.39 1.78
N LEU A 259 3.55 11.49 1.80
CA LEU A 259 3.29 10.63 2.94
C LEU A 259 4.52 9.79 3.30
N VAL A 260 5.16 9.17 2.32
CA VAL A 260 6.36 8.34 2.52
C VAL A 260 7.56 9.17 2.97
N GLN A 261 7.76 10.37 2.42
CA GLN A 261 8.90 11.23 2.79
C GLN A 261 8.79 11.79 4.22
N TRP A 262 7.58 12.10 4.68
CA TRP A 262 7.36 12.81 5.95
C TRP A 262 6.91 11.92 7.10
N HIS A 263 6.50 10.67 6.85
CA HIS A 263 6.10 9.72 7.90
C HIS A 263 7.01 8.49 7.91
N PRO A 264 8.04 8.48 8.78
CA PRO A 264 8.96 7.35 8.90
C PRO A 264 8.29 6.01 9.24
N THR A 265 7.11 6.04 9.88
CA THR A 265 6.31 4.85 10.17
C THR A 265 5.73 4.17 8.92
N ILE A 266 5.58 4.92 7.83
CA ILE A 266 5.13 4.41 6.54
C ILE A 266 6.34 3.98 5.70
N LEU A 267 7.38 4.82 5.65
CA LEU A 267 8.65 4.48 5.00
C LEU A 267 9.26 3.19 5.55
N ALA A 268 9.13 2.94 6.86
CA ALA A 268 9.65 1.73 7.53
C ALA A 268 8.97 0.43 7.09
N LYS A 269 7.91 0.50 6.29
CA LYS A 269 7.19 -0.67 5.77
C LYS A 269 7.17 -0.73 4.23
N LEU A 270 7.74 0.29 3.57
CA LEU A 270 7.84 0.41 2.12
C LEU A 270 9.09 -0.31 1.59
N VAL A 271 8.89 -1.15 0.60
CA VAL A 271 9.92 -1.74 -0.23
C VAL A 271 9.76 -1.27 -1.66
N LEU A 272 10.88 -0.85 -2.23
CA LEU A 272 11.00 -0.54 -3.66
C LEU A 272 11.71 -1.69 -4.36
N ILE A 273 11.17 -2.12 -5.50
CA ILE A 273 11.78 -3.10 -6.39
C ILE A 273 11.88 -2.52 -7.80
N GLU A 274 12.69 -3.15 -8.66
CA GLU A 274 12.84 -2.72 -10.05
C GLU A 274 11.50 -2.68 -10.79
N GLN A 275 11.27 -1.62 -11.57
CA GLN A 275 10.00 -1.37 -12.22
C GLN A 275 9.55 -2.52 -13.12
N ARG A 276 10.47 -3.08 -13.90
CA ARG A 276 10.15 -4.12 -14.89
C ARG A 276 9.74 -5.46 -14.30
N LEU A 277 9.96 -5.68 -13.01
CA LEU A 277 9.54 -6.92 -12.38
C LEU A 277 8.02 -7.07 -12.39
N PHE A 278 7.26 -5.98 -12.26
CA PHE A 278 5.79 -6.09 -12.12
C PHE A 278 5.01 -4.82 -12.52
N ASN A 279 5.67 -3.84 -13.13
CA ASN A 279 5.05 -2.59 -13.59
C ASN A 279 5.75 -1.99 -14.83
N SER A 280 6.22 -2.81 -15.78
CA SER A 280 6.87 -2.33 -17.00
C SER A 280 5.92 -1.47 -17.83
N TYR A 281 6.42 -0.40 -18.46
CA TYR A 281 5.66 0.45 -19.35
C TYR A 281 5.72 -0.02 -20.80
N ASN A 282 4.66 0.26 -21.56
CA ASN A 282 4.65 -0.02 -22.99
C ASN A 282 5.52 0.94 -23.83
N PHE A 283 6.32 1.79 -23.18
CA PHE A 283 7.26 2.73 -23.78
C PHE A 283 8.53 2.85 -22.91
N ALA A 284 9.63 3.27 -23.55
CA ALA A 284 10.86 3.60 -22.85
C ALA A 284 10.79 5.02 -22.27
N SER A 285 11.12 5.15 -20.97
CA SER A 285 11.31 6.45 -20.35
C SER A 285 12.45 7.19 -21.03
N PRO A 286 12.26 8.47 -21.37
CA PRO A 286 13.33 9.26 -21.98
C PRO A 286 14.49 9.43 -20.99
N PRO A 287 15.74 9.39 -21.47
CA PRO A 287 16.90 9.60 -20.61
C PRO A 287 16.91 11.04 -20.08
N VAL A 288 17.19 11.20 -18.78
CA VAL A 288 17.26 12.51 -18.13
C VAL A 288 18.72 12.88 -17.94
N ARG A 289 19.10 14.09 -18.38
CA ARG A 289 20.43 14.62 -18.14
C ARG A 289 20.45 15.37 -16.83
N ASP A 290 21.23 14.87 -15.89
CA ASP A 290 21.51 15.55 -14.64
C ASP A 290 22.23 16.88 -14.93
N GLN A 291 21.64 17.98 -14.46
CA GLN A 291 22.16 19.33 -14.71
C GLN A 291 23.41 19.63 -13.89
N VAL A 292 23.59 18.97 -12.74
CA VAL A 292 24.70 19.17 -11.81
C VAL A 292 25.88 18.28 -12.18
N THR A 293 25.65 16.97 -12.37
CA THR A 293 26.73 16.03 -12.69
C THR A 293 27.02 15.92 -14.19
N GLY A 294 26.10 16.41 -15.04
CA GLY A 294 26.20 16.31 -16.49
C GLY A 294 25.99 14.90 -17.04
N LYS A 295 25.74 13.90 -16.18
CA LYS A 295 25.54 12.50 -16.55
C LYS A 295 24.12 12.26 -17.06
N THR A 296 24.01 11.41 -18.06
CA THR A 296 22.72 10.92 -18.55
C THR A 296 22.30 9.73 -17.71
N GLN A 297 21.18 9.85 -17.00
CA GLN A 297 20.54 8.76 -16.28
C GLN A 297 19.47 8.15 -17.17
N SER A 298 19.50 6.83 -17.31
CA SER A 298 18.48 6.05 -18.01
C SER A 298 17.75 5.18 -17.00
N HIS A 299 16.43 5.13 -17.09
CA HIS A 299 15.59 4.27 -16.27
C HIS A 299 15.04 3.13 -17.12
N ASP A 300 15.27 1.88 -16.71
CA ASP A 300 14.75 0.73 -17.43
C ASP A 300 13.26 0.53 -17.10
N SER A 301 12.40 1.11 -17.93
CA SER A 301 10.94 1.03 -17.77
C SER A 301 10.26 0.20 -18.86
N MET A 302 10.91 -0.01 -20.01
CA MET A 302 10.22 -0.56 -21.19
C MET A 302 9.96 -2.05 -21.03
N TRP A 303 8.71 -2.45 -21.28
CA TRP A 303 8.30 -3.83 -21.31
C TRP A 303 9.13 -4.63 -22.31
N GLN A 304 9.56 -5.81 -21.88
CA GLN A 304 10.19 -6.82 -22.74
C GLN A 304 9.47 -8.15 -22.61
N GLU A 305 9.70 -9.02 -23.59
CA GLU A 305 9.12 -10.36 -23.57
C GLU A 305 9.56 -11.12 -22.31
N GLY A 306 8.58 -11.66 -21.58
CA GLY A 306 8.78 -12.33 -20.29
C GLY A 306 8.46 -11.48 -19.06
N ASP A 307 8.39 -10.15 -19.19
CA ASP A 307 7.98 -9.27 -18.08
C ASP A 307 6.55 -9.64 -17.61
N LEU A 308 6.31 -9.53 -16.30
CA LEU A 308 5.05 -9.94 -15.68
C LEU A 308 3.86 -9.08 -16.15
N VAL A 309 4.05 -7.77 -16.18
CA VAL A 309 2.99 -6.79 -16.45
C VAL A 309 3.48 -5.76 -17.45
N VAL A 310 2.60 -5.42 -18.39
CA VAL A 310 2.68 -4.19 -19.18
C VAL A 310 1.67 -3.17 -18.66
N ASN A 311 2.10 -1.93 -18.47
CA ASN A 311 1.31 -0.83 -17.97
C ASN A 311 1.27 0.31 -19.01
N PHE A 312 0.05 0.74 -19.33
CA PHE A 312 -0.24 1.80 -20.29
C PHE A 312 -0.28 3.16 -19.58
N LYS A 313 0.77 3.51 -18.83
CA LYS A 313 0.82 4.75 -18.04
C LYS A 313 0.47 5.97 -18.90
N GLY A 314 -0.36 6.86 -18.35
CA GLY A 314 -0.86 8.04 -19.04
C GLY A 314 -1.99 7.75 -20.04
N CYS A 315 -2.58 6.55 -19.95
CA CYS A 315 -3.76 6.24 -20.73
C CYS A 315 -4.93 7.17 -20.35
N ARG A 316 -5.66 7.64 -21.36
CA ARG A 316 -6.79 8.59 -21.24
C ARG A 316 -6.43 9.98 -20.69
N GLU A 317 -5.16 10.31 -20.52
CA GLU A 317 -4.71 11.70 -20.28
C GLU A 317 -4.79 12.57 -21.55
N SER A 318 -4.76 11.94 -22.74
CA SER A 318 -4.87 12.60 -24.03
C SER A 318 -5.82 11.86 -24.97
N GLU A 319 -6.70 12.61 -25.64
CA GLU A 319 -7.63 12.08 -26.66
C GLU A 319 -6.93 11.50 -27.91
N LYS A 320 -5.62 11.78 -28.10
CA LYS A 320 -4.87 11.33 -29.27
C LYS A 320 -4.39 9.88 -29.17
N ARG A 321 -4.38 9.31 -27.97
CA ARG A 321 -3.83 7.97 -27.70
C ARG A 321 -4.96 6.94 -27.65
N ASP A 322 -4.85 5.90 -28.47
CA ASP A 322 -5.81 4.81 -28.53
C ASP A 322 -5.34 3.64 -27.65
N CYS A 323 -5.60 3.73 -26.35
CA CYS A 323 -5.16 2.70 -25.41
C CYS A 323 -5.84 1.35 -25.62
N GLU A 324 -7.06 1.33 -26.17
CA GLU A 324 -7.73 0.06 -26.44
C GLU A 324 -7.00 -0.70 -27.55
N ALA A 325 -6.57 -0.01 -28.60
CA ALA A 325 -5.73 -0.61 -29.64
C ALA A 325 -4.37 -1.08 -29.10
N GLU A 326 -3.73 -0.27 -28.24
CA GLU A 326 -2.47 -0.67 -27.58
C GLU A 326 -2.67 -1.91 -26.70
N MET A 327 -3.72 -1.94 -25.87
CA MET A 327 -4.02 -3.08 -25.00
C MET A 327 -4.31 -4.35 -25.80
N ARG A 328 -5.06 -4.25 -26.90
CA ARG A 328 -5.37 -5.40 -27.77
C ARG A 328 -4.12 -6.04 -28.36
N HIS A 329 -3.07 -5.26 -28.64
CA HIS A 329 -1.80 -5.80 -29.09
C HIS A 329 -1.21 -6.75 -28.03
N TYR A 330 -1.06 -6.28 -26.78
CA TYR A 330 -0.53 -7.11 -25.69
C TYR A 330 -1.47 -8.24 -25.27
N PHE A 331 -2.77 -8.04 -25.39
CA PHE A 331 -3.76 -9.09 -25.17
C PHE A 331 -3.57 -10.25 -26.14
N SER A 332 -3.29 -9.97 -27.43
CA SER A 332 -2.97 -11.03 -28.40
C SER A 332 -1.65 -11.76 -28.12
N LEU A 333 -0.70 -11.10 -27.45
CA LEU A 333 0.53 -11.76 -26.99
C LEU A 333 0.24 -12.68 -25.80
N TRP A 334 -0.58 -12.21 -24.86
CA TRP A 334 -1.04 -13.01 -23.74
C TRP A 334 -1.87 -14.22 -24.19
N GLU A 335 -2.80 -14.07 -25.15
CA GLU A 335 -3.60 -15.18 -25.70
C GLU A 335 -2.69 -16.30 -26.26
N LYS A 336 -1.63 -15.92 -26.99
CA LYS A 336 -0.64 -16.87 -27.53
C LYS A 336 0.15 -17.55 -26.43
N GLU A 337 0.49 -16.83 -25.37
CA GLU A 337 1.22 -17.38 -24.24
C GLU A 337 0.36 -18.36 -23.44
N VAL A 338 -0.92 -18.06 -23.23
CA VAL A 338 -1.89 -19.00 -22.65
C VAL A 338 -2.06 -20.22 -23.55
N GLU A 339 -2.23 -20.04 -24.86
CA GLU A 339 -2.29 -21.16 -25.83
C GLU A 339 -1.03 -22.03 -25.79
N ARG A 340 0.15 -21.41 -25.58
CA ARG A 340 1.43 -22.13 -25.43
C ARG A 340 1.49 -22.95 -24.13
N LEU A 341 0.91 -22.44 -23.03
CA LEU A 341 0.93 -23.09 -21.72
C LEU A 341 -0.11 -24.19 -21.58
N ASP A 342 -1.33 -23.92 -22.03
CA ASP A 342 -2.49 -24.79 -21.81
C ASP A 342 -2.77 -25.71 -23.01
N GLY A 343 -2.19 -25.41 -24.17
CA GLY A 343 -2.38 -26.15 -25.42
C GLY A 343 -3.68 -25.80 -26.17
N GLU A 344 -4.50 -24.91 -25.60
CA GLU A 344 -5.77 -24.45 -26.16
C GLU A 344 -5.88 -22.92 -26.00
N ARG A 345 -6.60 -22.27 -26.92
CA ARG A 345 -6.81 -20.83 -26.81
C ARG A 345 -7.74 -20.50 -25.65
N PRO A 346 -7.49 -19.40 -24.91
CA PRO A 346 -8.37 -18.98 -23.84
C PRO A 346 -9.77 -18.68 -24.38
N GLU A 347 -10.79 -19.23 -23.72
CA GLU A 347 -12.18 -18.94 -24.06
C GLU A 347 -12.61 -17.63 -23.40
N HIS A 348 -12.93 -16.61 -24.19
CA HIS A 348 -13.45 -15.34 -23.68
C HIS A 348 -14.40 -14.64 -24.67
N GLN A 349 -15.30 -13.83 -24.13
CA GLN A 349 -16.35 -13.13 -24.88
C GLN A 349 -15.92 -11.77 -25.47
N VAL A 350 -14.62 -11.56 -25.69
CA VAL A 350 -14.08 -10.31 -26.23
C VAL A 350 -14.37 -10.23 -27.74
N GLY A 351 -15.08 -9.19 -28.18
CA GLY A 351 -15.36 -8.97 -29.60
C GLY A 351 -14.11 -8.53 -30.40
N PRO A 352 -14.12 -8.73 -31.74
CA PRO A 352 -13.03 -8.28 -32.60
C PRO A 352 -12.83 -6.75 -32.51
N PRO A 353 -11.63 -6.24 -32.85
CA PRO A 353 -11.36 -4.80 -32.81
C PRO A 353 -12.39 -4.01 -33.61
N LYS A 354 -12.97 -2.96 -33.01
CA LYS A 354 -13.92 -2.11 -33.73
C LYS A 354 -13.20 -1.39 -34.88
N PRO A 355 -13.78 -1.33 -36.10
CA PRO A 355 -13.18 -0.57 -37.19
C PRO A 355 -13.11 0.91 -36.82
N LYS A 356 -11.93 1.53 -37.02
CA LYS A 356 -11.73 2.96 -36.74
C LYS A 356 -12.72 3.79 -37.57
N PRO A 357 -13.38 4.82 -37.01
CA PRO A 357 -14.18 5.74 -37.79
C PRO A 357 -13.30 6.39 -38.86
N GLN A 358 -13.65 6.20 -40.15
CA GLN A 358 -12.98 6.93 -41.22
C GLN A 358 -13.23 8.42 -41.02
N GLN A 359 -12.17 9.20 -40.81
CA GLN A 359 -12.26 10.65 -40.85
C GLN A 359 -12.72 11.06 -42.26
N VAL A 360 -14.00 11.40 -42.39
CA VAL A 360 -14.53 12.03 -43.60
C VAL A 360 -13.83 13.37 -43.75
N LYS A 361 -12.80 13.42 -44.60
CA LYS A 361 -12.24 14.68 -45.09
C LYS A 361 -13.34 15.39 -45.86
N VAL A 362 -14.06 16.28 -45.19
CA VAL A 362 -14.93 17.24 -45.86
C VAL A 362 -14.02 18.20 -46.63
N ASN A 363 -13.78 17.88 -47.90
CA ASN A 363 -13.18 18.80 -48.87
C ASN A 363 -14.12 19.99 -49.01
N LYS A 364 -13.85 21.09 -48.29
CA LYS A 364 -14.42 22.40 -48.63
C LYS A 364 -13.77 22.87 -49.92
N GLY A 365 -14.41 22.54 -51.04
CA GLY A 365 -14.10 23.12 -52.34
C GLY A 365 -14.24 24.64 -52.30
N LYS A 366 -13.19 25.34 -52.72
CA LYS A 366 -13.23 26.76 -53.09
C LYS A 366 -14.20 26.92 -54.26
N GLN A 367 -15.35 27.55 -54.02
CA GLN A 367 -16.11 28.22 -55.07
C GLN A 367 -15.52 29.64 -55.21
N MET A 368 -14.71 29.83 -56.25
CA MET A 368 -14.53 31.13 -56.87
C MET A 368 -15.75 31.34 -57.77
N GLU A 369 -16.62 32.29 -57.43
CA GLU A 369 -17.52 32.92 -58.39
C GLU A 369 -17.09 34.37 -58.56
N ALA A 370 -16.62 34.65 -59.77
CA ALA A 370 -16.52 35.99 -60.32
C ALA A 370 -17.95 36.52 -60.55
N ASN A 371 -18.23 37.72 -60.08
CA ASN A 371 -19.12 38.70 -60.71
C ASN A 371 -19.13 40.00 -59.89
N ASN A 372 -18.26 40.94 -60.27
CA ASN A 372 -18.64 42.32 -60.62
C ASN A 372 -17.43 43.06 -61.19
#